data_AF-A0A821Z192-F1
#
_entry.id   AF-A0A821Z192-F1
#
_cell.length_a   1.000
_cell.length_b   1.000
_cell.length_c   1.000
_cell.angle_alpha   90.00
_cell.angle_beta   90.00
_cell.angle_gamma   90.00
#
_symmetry.space_group_name_H-M   'P 1'
#
loop_
_entity.id
_entity.type
_entity.pdbx_description
1 polymer ?
#
loop_
_entity_poly.entity_id
_entity_poly.type
_entity_poly.pdbx_seq_one_letter_code
_entity_poly.pdbx_strand_id
1 'polypeptide(L)'
;MQARERMAAKRAASTPEEAERQRILARERSATRRALLTPEEAQQQRATIREINAVRRATLTQEEVEQQRTLARERSATRRALLTPEETQQQRATIREINAARRAALTPKEIEQQRSLAVDRSMAKRATATPIEAEEQRVLARERTATRRAVRVSEEAKQQQTVAYKTTRLQKTVKQKQTVMKRKPNQDAKVDWPKLVDMDCKVNCLKNFIQHMPMDSLTESVCGICNIRRYKRELRHVPLSKIPSIELLKIHPDLHNIIPKIQEINSFNSN
;
A
#
# COMPACT_ATOMS: atom_id res chain seq x y z
N MET A 1 -35.81 -44.27 19.02
CA MET A 1 -35.97 -44.14 17.55
C MET A 1 -37.26 -43.42 17.16
N GLN A 2 -38.41 -43.82 17.72
CA GLN A 2 -39.76 -43.33 17.33
C GLN A 2 -39.96 -41.80 17.27
N ALA A 3 -39.36 -41.00 18.17
CA ALA A 3 -39.56 -39.54 18.16
C ALA A 3 -38.82 -38.83 17.01
N ARG A 4 -37.65 -39.31 16.61
CA ARG A 4 -36.91 -38.77 15.46
C ARG A 4 -37.59 -39.12 14.15
N GLU A 5 -38.11 -40.34 14.04
CA GLU A 5 -38.88 -40.81 12.88
C GLU A 5 -40.20 -40.06 12.73
N ARG A 6 -40.93 -39.83 13.83
CA ARG A 6 -42.14 -38.99 13.83
C ARG A 6 -41.84 -37.54 13.43
N MET A 7 -40.72 -36.96 13.89
CA MET A 7 -40.31 -35.62 13.47
C MET A 7 -39.86 -35.58 12.00
N ALA A 8 -39.19 -36.62 11.51
CA ALA A 8 -38.79 -36.72 10.10
C ALA A 8 -40.02 -36.87 9.19
N ALA A 9 -40.97 -37.72 9.55
CA ALA A 9 -42.24 -37.88 8.86
C ALA A 9 -43.06 -36.57 8.85
N LYS A 10 -43.13 -35.87 9.99
CA LYS A 10 -43.81 -34.58 10.08
C LYS A 10 -43.14 -33.48 9.26
N ARG A 11 -41.80 -33.50 9.12
CA ARG A 11 -41.07 -32.58 8.23
C ARG A 11 -41.26 -32.92 6.75
N ALA A 12 -41.33 -34.21 6.41
CA ALA A 12 -41.56 -34.67 5.05
C ALA A 12 -42.99 -34.39 4.58
N ALA A 13 -43.97 -34.40 5.50
CA ALA A 13 -45.37 -34.13 5.21
C ALA A 13 -45.77 -32.64 5.24
N SER A 14 -44.89 -31.73 5.70
CA SER A 14 -45.22 -30.31 5.81
C SER A 14 -44.99 -29.60 4.48
N THR A 15 -45.89 -28.69 4.12
CA THR A 15 -45.72 -27.90 2.90
C THR A 15 -44.51 -26.95 3.05
N PRO A 16 -43.88 -26.52 1.94
CA PRO A 16 -42.76 -25.58 2.00
C PRO A 16 -43.09 -24.30 2.81
N GLU A 17 -44.34 -23.83 2.68
CA GLU A 17 -44.83 -22.63 3.35
C GLU A 17 -45.01 -22.83 4.87
N GLU A 18 -45.57 -23.97 5.29
CA GLU A 18 -45.65 -24.33 6.72
C GLU A 18 -44.28 -24.52 7.36
N ALA A 19 -43.35 -25.14 6.64
CA ALA A 19 -41.98 -25.30 7.09
C ALA A 19 -41.28 -23.95 7.27
N GLU A 20 -41.55 -22.99 6.38
CA GLU A 20 -41.04 -21.63 6.50
C GLU A 20 -41.65 -20.88 7.70
N ARG A 21 -42.97 -20.92 7.87
CA ARG A 21 -43.66 -20.35 9.03
C ARG A 21 -43.12 -20.91 10.35
N GLN A 22 -42.90 -22.22 10.43
CA GLN A 22 -42.29 -22.85 11.61
C GLN A 22 -40.85 -22.39 11.84
N ARG A 23 -40.05 -22.16 10.78
CA ARG A 23 -38.69 -21.61 10.91
C ARG A 23 -38.71 -20.18 11.43
N ILE A 24 -39.64 -19.36 10.96
CA ILE A 24 -39.80 -17.96 11.42
C ILE A 24 -40.13 -17.97 12.92
N LEU A 25 -41.16 -18.72 13.33
CA LEU A 25 -41.55 -18.84 14.74
C LEU A 25 -40.41 -19.37 15.63
N ALA A 26 -39.64 -20.34 15.13
CA ALA A 26 -38.48 -20.86 15.86
C ALA A 26 -37.37 -19.81 16.01
N ARG A 27 -37.13 -19.00 14.97
CA ARG A 27 -36.17 -17.89 15.01
C ARG A 27 -36.61 -16.80 15.98
N GLU A 28 -37.89 -16.43 15.97
CA GLU A 28 -38.47 -15.46 16.89
C GLU A 28 -38.34 -15.93 18.34
N ARG A 29 -38.81 -17.15 18.66
CA ARG A 29 -38.67 -17.74 20.00
C ARG A 29 -37.22 -17.77 20.47
N SER A 30 -36.29 -18.08 19.57
CA SER A 30 -34.86 -18.07 19.87
C SER A 30 -34.31 -16.66 20.09
N ALA A 31 -34.78 -15.67 19.33
CA ALA A 31 -34.42 -14.27 19.49
C ALA A 31 -34.94 -13.70 20.81
N THR A 32 -36.22 -13.94 21.13
CA THR A 32 -36.83 -13.56 22.41
C THR A 32 -36.08 -14.19 23.58
N ARG A 33 -35.79 -15.51 23.49
CA ARG A 33 -35.00 -16.19 24.53
C ARG A 33 -33.64 -15.53 24.71
N ARG A 34 -32.91 -15.20 23.64
CA ARG A 34 -31.61 -14.53 23.72
C ARG A 34 -31.71 -13.11 24.29
N ALA A 35 -32.78 -12.38 24.00
CA ALA A 35 -32.99 -11.02 24.48
C ALA A 35 -33.29 -10.97 25.99
N LEU A 36 -33.86 -12.04 26.53
CA LEU A 36 -34.18 -12.17 27.96
C LEU A 36 -33.02 -12.68 28.82
N LEU A 37 -31.91 -13.11 28.22
CA LEU A 37 -30.75 -13.58 28.98
C LEU A 37 -29.99 -12.42 29.61
N THR A 38 -29.56 -12.61 30.86
CA THR A 38 -28.59 -11.70 31.46
C THR A 38 -27.24 -11.81 30.76
N PRO A 39 -26.36 -10.79 30.86
CA PRO A 39 -25.01 -10.87 30.30
C PRO A 39 -24.22 -12.09 30.81
N GLU A 40 -24.40 -12.47 32.08
CA GLU A 40 -23.73 -13.63 32.70
C GLU A 40 -24.26 -14.95 32.13
N GLU A 41 -25.59 -15.12 32.02
CA GLU A 41 -26.20 -16.31 31.43
C GLU A 41 -25.81 -16.47 29.94
N ALA A 42 -25.76 -15.35 29.21
CA ALA A 42 -25.32 -15.35 27.82
C ALA A 42 -23.84 -15.75 27.68
N GLN A 43 -22.99 -15.36 28.62
CA GLN A 43 -21.58 -15.78 28.65
C GLN A 43 -21.45 -17.26 29.00
N GLN A 44 -22.17 -17.76 30.00
CA GLN A 44 -22.18 -19.18 30.37
C GLN A 44 -22.70 -20.06 29.23
N GLN A 45 -23.76 -19.66 28.53
CA GLN A 45 -24.24 -20.36 27.33
C GLN A 45 -23.18 -20.38 26.21
N ARG A 46 -22.46 -19.27 26.01
CA ARG A 46 -21.35 -19.25 25.04
C ARG A 46 -20.20 -20.16 25.46
N ALA A 47 -19.87 -20.21 26.75
CA ALA A 47 -18.82 -21.07 27.29
C ALA A 47 -19.16 -22.55 27.08
N THR A 48 -20.35 -22.98 27.49
CA THR A 48 -20.84 -24.37 27.30
C THR A 48 -20.88 -24.75 25.81
N ILE A 49 -21.35 -23.87 24.92
CA ILE A 49 -21.32 -24.13 23.47
C ILE A 49 -19.87 -24.27 22.97
N ARG A 50 -18.93 -23.45 23.48
CA ARG A 50 -17.51 -23.55 23.10
C ARG A 50 -16.91 -24.88 23.56
N GLU A 51 -17.21 -25.30 24.78
CA GLU A 51 -16.75 -26.58 25.35
C GLU A 51 -17.29 -27.77 24.55
N ILE A 52 -18.60 -27.82 24.29
CA ILE A 52 -19.21 -28.88 23.46
C ILE A 52 -18.55 -28.94 22.08
N ASN A 53 -18.29 -27.77 21.46
CA ASN A 53 -17.62 -27.72 20.17
C ASN A 53 -16.12 -28.04 20.23
N ALA A 54 -15.46 -27.85 21.37
CA ALA A 54 -14.07 -28.21 21.58
C ALA A 54 -13.94 -29.73 21.73
N VAL A 55 -14.78 -30.34 22.57
CA VAL A 55 -14.88 -31.81 22.73
C VAL A 55 -15.18 -32.45 21.38
N ARG A 56 -16.20 -31.97 20.67
CA ARG A 56 -16.55 -32.48 19.34
C ARG A 56 -15.39 -32.39 18.35
N ARG A 57 -14.57 -31.33 18.40
CA ARG A 57 -13.40 -31.18 17.53
C ARG A 57 -12.26 -32.11 17.93
N ALA A 58 -12.07 -32.34 19.22
CA ALA A 58 -11.05 -33.25 19.75
C ALA A 58 -11.35 -34.72 19.43
N THR A 59 -12.62 -35.08 19.27
CA THR A 59 -13.03 -36.45 18.91
C THR A 59 -12.97 -36.75 17.41
N LEU A 60 -12.70 -35.77 16.54
CA LEU A 60 -12.62 -35.99 15.10
C LEU A 60 -11.31 -36.68 14.72
N THR A 61 -11.38 -37.63 13.80
CA THR A 61 -10.18 -38.20 13.18
C THR A 61 -9.53 -37.20 12.22
N GLN A 62 -8.26 -37.41 11.89
CA GLN A 62 -7.57 -36.55 10.91
C GLN A 62 -8.29 -36.56 9.55
N GLU A 63 -8.77 -37.72 9.10
CA GLU A 63 -9.53 -37.85 7.86
C GLU A 63 -10.83 -37.05 7.90
N GLU A 64 -11.58 -37.09 9.00
CA GLU A 64 -12.81 -36.31 9.17
C GLU A 64 -12.53 -34.79 9.17
N VAL A 65 -11.42 -34.36 9.78
CA VAL A 65 -10.99 -32.96 9.75
C VAL A 65 -10.64 -32.52 8.33
N GLU A 66 -9.95 -33.37 7.56
CA GLU A 66 -9.60 -33.08 6.17
C GLU A 66 -10.84 -33.03 5.28
N GLN A 67 -11.77 -33.98 5.41
CA GLN A 67 -13.06 -33.95 4.71
C GLN A 67 -13.89 -32.71 5.05
N GLN A 68 -13.91 -32.27 6.31
CA GLN A 68 -14.58 -31.02 6.68
C GLN A 68 -13.91 -29.80 6.04
N ARG A 69 -12.58 -29.80 5.93
CA ARG A 69 -11.84 -28.72 5.26
C ARG A 69 -12.09 -28.71 3.75
N THR A 70 -12.14 -29.85 3.08
CA THR A 70 -12.44 -29.92 1.64
C THR A 70 -13.85 -29.40 1.38
N LEU A 71 -14.86 -29.89 2.10
CA LEU A 71 -16.24 -29.42 1.99
C LEU A 71 -16.37 -27.91 2.28
N ALA A 72 -15.63 -27.39 3.26
CA ALA A 72 -15.63 -25.95 3.56
C ALA A 72 -14.99 -25.12 2.43
N ARG A 73 -13.92 -25.63 1.81
CA ARG A 73 -13.26 -25.00 0.65
C ARG A 73 -14.19 -25.00 -0.56
N GLU A 74 -14.83 -26.13 -0.85
CA GLU A 74 -15.80 -26.28 -1.94
C GLU A 74 -16.97 -25.32 -1.77
N ARG A 75 -17.62 -25.31 -0.60
CA ARG A 75 -18.71 -24.37 -0.29
C ARG A 75 -18.30 -22.91 -0.43
N SER A 76 -17.04 -22.60 -0.14
CA SER A 76 -16.52 -21.24 -0.29
C SER A 76 -16.20 -20.91 -1.74
N ALA A 77 -15.71 -21.88 -2.51
CA ALA A 77 -15.47 -21.74 -3.94
C ALA A 77 -16.79 -21.56 -4.71
N THR A 78 -17.80 -22.37 -4.42
CA THR A 78 -19.13 -22.25 -5.04
C THR A 78 -19.77 -20.92 -4.72
N ARG A 79 -19.75 -20.49 -3.45
CA ARG A 79 -20.21 -19.13 -3.08
C ARG A 79 -19.51 -18.05 -3.87
N ARG A 80 -18.18 -18.11 -4.01
CA ARG A 80 -17.43 -17.10 -4.79
C ARG A 80 -17.76 -17.13 -6.27
N ALA A 81 -17.99 -18.32 -6.84
CA ALA A 81 -18.34 -18.48 -8.25
C ALA A 81 -19.72 -17.92 -8.58
N LEU A 82 -20.64 -17.90 -7.62
CA LEU A 82 -21.99 -17.37 -7.77
C LEU A 82 -22.07 -15.84 -7.58
N LEU A 83 -21.01 -15.18 -7.12
CA LEU A 83 -21.01 -13.74 -6.94
C LEU A 83 -20.91 -13.03 -8.30
N THR A 84 -21.74 -12.00 -8.46
CA THR A 84 -21.61 -11.06 -9.56
C THR A 84 -20.33 -10.22 -9.42
N PRO A 85 -19.86 -9.58 -10.52
CA PRO A 85 -18.73 -8.65 -10.45
C PRO A 85 -18.96 -7.51 -9.45
N GLU A 86 -20.19 -6.97 -9.37
CA GLU A 86 -20.55 -5.90 -8.45
C GLU A 86 -20.48 -6.34 -6.99
N GLU A 87 -21.07 -7.50 -6.65
CA GLU A 87 -21.00 -8.05 -5.29
C GLU A 87 -19.56 -8.37 -4.89
N THR A 88 -18.75 -8.87 -5.83
CA THR A 88 -17.31 -9.11 -5.59
C THR A 88 -16.58 -7.80 -5.28
N GLN A 89 -16.90 -6.72 -5.99
CA GLN A 89 -16.32 -5.41 -5.74
C GLN A 89 -16.75 -4.83 -4.39
N GLN A 90 -18.04 -4.95 -4.04
CA GLN A 90 -18.56 -4.53 -2.72
C GLN A 90 -17.92 -5.33 -1.58
N GLN A 91 -17.78 -6.65 -1.72
CA GLN A 91 -17.05 -7.47 -0.74
C GLN A 91 -15.59 -7.04 -0.60
N ARG A 92 -14.92 -6.71 -1.70
CA ARG A 92 -13.55 -6.18 -1.63
C ARG A 92 -13.48 -4.82 -0.96
N ALA A 93 -14.45 -3.95 -1.21
CA ALA A 93 -14.53 -2.63 -0.58
C ALA A 93 -14.72 -2.75 0.94
N THR A 94 -15.71 -3.53 1.38
CA THR A 94 -15.97 -3.78 2.81
C THR A 94 -14.75 -4.41 3.51
N ILE A 95 -14.08 -5.39 2.89
CA ILE A 95 -12.85 -5.97 3.44
C ILE A 95 -11.74 -4.91 3.57
N ARG A 96 -11.61 -4.00 2.59
CA ARG A 96 -10.63 -2.91 2.66
C ARG A 96 -10.94 -1.94 3.79
N GLU A 97 -12.20 -1.57 3.97
CA GLU A 97 -12.67 -0.69 5.04
C GLU A 97 -12.41 -1.31 6.41
N ILE A 98 -12.80 -2.57 6.62
CA ILE A 98 -12.54 -3.30 7.88
C ILE A 98 -11.04 -3.32 8.18
N ASN A 99 -10.20 -3.60 7.17
CA ASN A 99 -8.74 -3.62 7.35
C ASN A 99 -8.15 -2.22 7.55
N ALA A 100 -8.75 -1.18 6.99
CA ALA A 100 -8.34 0.20 7.23
C ALA A 100 -8.68 0.62 8.67
N ALA A 101 -9.92 0.39 9.11
CA ALA A 101 -10.36 0.64 10.46
C ALA A 101 -9.51 -0.13 11.49
N ARG A 102 -9.24 -1.41 11.23
CA ARG A 102 -8.38 -2.22 12.09
C ARG A 102 -6.97 -1.64 12.22
N ARG A 103 -6.39 -1.14 11.12
CA ARG A 103 -5.06 -0.50 11.13
C ARG A 103 -5.06 0.83 11.86
N ALA A 104 -6.12 1.63 11.68
CA ALA A 104 -6.27 2.91 12.36
C ALA A 104 -6.46 2.75 13.88
N ALA A 105 -7.06 1.64 14.32
CA ALA A 105 -7.25 1.33 15.73
C ALA A 105 -5.99 0.81 16.45
N LEU A 106 -4.90 0.50 15.73
CA LEU A 106 -3.68 0.01 16.36
C LEU A 106 -2.93 1.13 17.07
N THR A 107 -2.47 0.84 18.28
CA THR A 107 -1.55 1.72 19.01
C THR A 107 -0.14 1.67 18.42
N PRO A 108 0.70 2.71 18.63
CA PRO A 108 2.09 2.69 18.17
C PRO A 108 2.88 1.47 18.67
N LYS A 109 2.61 1.01 19.90
CA LYS A 109 3.24 -0.18 20.49
C LYS A 109 2.86 -1.46 19.74
N GLU A 110 1.59 -1.63 19.39
CA GLU A 110 1.12 -2.79 18.63
C GLU A 110 1.64 -2.79 17.19
N ILE A 111 1.78 -1.61 16.57
CA ILE A 111 2.40 -1.47 15.26
C ILE A 111 3.86 -1.95 15.31
N GLU A 112 4.61 -1.53 16.33
CA GLU A 112 6.01 -1.92 16.49
C GLU A 112 6.15 -3.43 16.75
N GLN A 113 5.28 -4.01 17.58
CA GLN A 113 5.22 -5.46 17.78
C GLN A 113 4.89 -6.22 16.50
N GLN A 114 3.98 -5.71 15.65
CA GLN A 114 3.69 -6.34 14.36
C GLN A 114 4.90 -6.27 13.41
N ARG A 115 5.65 -5.17 13.44
CA ARG A 115 6.88 -5.02 12.65
C ARG A 115 7.96 -5.99 13.11
N SER A 116 8.19 -6.10 14.42
CA SER A 116 9.18 -7.05 14.95
C SER A 116 8.82 -8.49 14.56
N LEU A 117 7.56 -8.90 14.75
CA LEU A 117 7.09 -10.23 14.36
C LEU A 117 7.21 -10.48 12.85
N ALA A 118 7.01 -9.46 12.01
CA ALA A 118 7.19 -9.57 10.58
C ALA A 118 8.66 -9.77 10.18
N VAL A 119 9.58 -9.05 10.85
CA VAL A 119 11.02 -9.23 10.69
C VAL A 119 11.44 -10.62 11.14
N ASP A 120 11.04 -11.05 12.33
CA ASP A 120 11.36 -12.37 12.88
C ASP A 120 10.89 -13.48 11.94
N ARG A 121 9.66 -13.37 11.43
CA ARG A 121 9.11 -14.33 10.47
C ARG A 121 9.87 -14.33 9.15
N SER A 122 10.33 -13.16 8.68
CA SER A 122 11.16 -13.07 7.48
C SER A 122 12.53 -13.70 7.71
N MET A 123 13.14 -13.47 8.87
CA MET A 123 14.44 -14.03 9.23
C MET A 123 14.35 -15.55 9.38
N ALA A 124 13.34 -16.06 10.09
CA ALA A 124 13.09 -17.49 10.22
C ALA A 124 12.95 -18.16 8.84
N LYS A 125 12.14 -17.58 7.95
CA LYS A 125 11.99 -18.10 6.57
C LYS A 125 13.30 -18.15 5.80
N ARG A 126 14.18 -17.14 5.96
CA ARG A 126 15.49 -17.13 5.31
C ARG A 126 16.44 -18.15 5.92
N ALA A 127 16.41 -18.31 7.24
CA ALA A 127 17.25 -19.26 7.95
C ALA A 127 16.91 -20.72 7.57
N THR A 128 15.63 -21.01 7.31
CA THR A 128 15.17 -22.35 6.91
C THR A 128 15.21 -22.58 5.39
N ALA A 129 15.45 -21.54 4.58
CA ALA A 129 15.44 -21.67 3.13
C ALA A 129 16.71 -22.36 2.64
N THR A 130 16.54 -23.34 1.75
CA THR A 130 17.67 -23.93 1.05
C THR A 130 18.29 -22.92 0.06
N PRO A 131 19.58 -23.08 -0.33
CA PRO A 131 20.20 -22.21 -1.32
C PRO A 131 19.44 -22.14 -2.65
N ILE A 132 18.81 -23.25 -3.06
CA ILE A 132 18.00 -23.34 -4.28
C ILE A 132 16.73 -22.48 -4.15
N GLU A 133 15.94 -22.67 -3.09
CA GLU A 133 14.72 -21.88 -2.84
C GLU A 133 15.02 -20.38 -2.71
N ALA A 134 16.16 -20.03 -2.12
CA ALA A 134 16.61 -18.65 -2.00
C ALA A 134 16.92 -18.01 -3.35
N GLU A 135 17.54 -18.76 -4.27
CA GLU A 135 17.82 -18.27 -5.63
C GLU A 135 16.54 -18.18 -6.49
N GLU A 136 15.65 -19.17 -6.41
CA GLU A 136 14.34 -19.11 -7.07
C GLU A 136 13.54 -17.87 -6.63
N GLN A 137 13.52 -17.57 -5.33
CA GLN A 137 12.88 -16.36 -4.83
C GLN A 137 13.50 -15.07 -5.39
N ARG A 138 14.83 -15.04 -5.58
CA ARG A 138 15.53 -13.89 -6.18
C ARG A 138 15.17 -13.74 -7.65
N VAL A 139 15.12 -14.84 -8.41
CA VAL A 139 14.71 -14.84 -9.82
C VAL A 139 13.28 -14.31 -9.95
N LEU A 140 12.34 -14.86 -9.18
CA LEU A 140 10.95 -14.40 -9.17
C LEU A 140 10.82 -12.92 -8.78
N ALA A 141 11.65 -12.45 -7.82
CA ALA A 141 11.66 -11.04 -7.45
C ALA A 141 12.15 -10.16 -8.61
N ARG A 142 13.23 -10.57 -9.30
CA ARG A 142 13.76 -9.87 -10.49
C ARG A 142 12.71 -9.81 -11.59
N GLU A 143 12.06 -10.91 -11.92
CA GLU A 143 10.97 -10.96 -12.92
C GLU A 143 9.81 -10.03 -12.56
N ARG A 144 9.36 -10.04 -11.29
CA ARG A 144 8.32 -9.12 -10.82
C ARG A 144 8.73 -7.65 -10.94
N THR A 145 10.00 -7.33 -10.68
CA THR A 145 10.49 -5.96 -10.86
C THR A 145 10.61 -5.58 -12.33
N ALA A 146 11.07 -6.48 -13.20
CA ALA A 146 11.20 -6.27 -14.63
C ALA A 146 9.84 -6.05 -15.29
N THR A 147 8.85 -6.90 -14.97
CA THR A 147 7.47 -6.76 -15.45
C THR A 147 6.84 -5.43 -15.01
N ARG A 148 6.99 -5.03 -13.75
CA ARG A 148 6.52 -3.71 -13.28
C ARG A 148 7.17 -2.55 -14.04
N ARG A 149 8.48 -2.63 -14.28
CA ARG A 149 9.20 -1.61 -15.06
C ARG A 149 8.69 -1.57 -16.50
N ALA A 150 8.49 -2.72 -17.14
CA ALA A 150 7.98 -2.79 -18.52
C ALA A 150 6.58 -2.17 -18.65
N VAL A 151 5.68 -2.46 -17.70
CA VAL A 151 4.34 -1.84 -17.66
C VAL A 151 4.45 -0.32 -17.54
N ARG A 152 5.28 0.17 -16.61
CA ARG A 152 5.48 1.60 -16.41
C ARG A 152 6.04 2.29 -17.65
N VAL A 153 7.04 1.71 -18.31
CA VAL A 153 7.60 2.24 -19.56
C VAL A 153 6.55 2.28 -20.68
N SER A 154 5.68 1.26 -20.76
CA SER A 154 4.56 1.26 -21.72
C SER A 154 3.55 2.39 -21.44
N GLU A 155 3.22 2.64 -20.18
CA GLU A 155 2.35 3.76 -19.78
C GLU A 155 2.99 5.12 -20.05
N GLU A 156 4.27 5.29 -19.71
CA GLU A 156 5.02 6.52 -19.97
C GLU A 156 5.13 6.81 -21.47
N ALA A 157 5.35 5.78 -22.30
CA ALA A 157 5.37 5.92 -23.76
C ALA A 157 4.01 6.37 -24.32
N LYS A 158 2.90 5.81 -23.84
CA LYS A 158 1.55 6.25 -24.21
C LYS A 158 1.29 7.70 -23.81
N GLN A 159 1.69 8.09 -22.60
CA GLN A 159 1.55 9.47 -22.13
C GLN A 159 2.35 10.43 -23.02
N GLN A 160 3.61 10.12 -23.33
CA GLN A 160 4.44 10.94 -24.22
C GLN A 160 3.81 11.10 -25.61
N GLN A 161 3.25 10.03 -26.17
CA GLN A 161 2.55 10.08 -27.47
C GLN A 161 1.33 11.00 -27.42
N THR A 162 0.54 10.97 -26.35
CA THR A 162 -0.61 11.89 -26.20
C THR A 162 -0.17 13.35 -26.07
N VAL A 163 0.94 13.61 -25.35
CA VAL A 163 1.51 14.95 -25.23
C VAL A 163 2.01 15.45 -26.59
N ALA A 164 2.74 14.62 -27.34
CA ALA A 164 3.22 14.94 -28.68
C ALA A 164 2.07 15.21 -29.67
N TYR A 165 0.98 14.44 -29.59
CA TYR A 165 -0.21 14.70 -30.40
C TYR A 165 -0.86 16.05 -30.05
N LYS A 166 -0.98 16.38 -28.77
CA LYS A 166 -1.54 17.67 -28.33
C LYS A 166 -0.66 18.85 -28.75
N THR A 167 0.65 18.75 -28.61
CA THR A 167 1.59 19.82 -29.00
C THR A 167 1.59 20.05 -30.51
N THR A 168 1.60 18.99 -31.32
CA THR A 168 1.52 19.11 -32.79
C THR A 168 0.19 19.71 -33.25
N ARG A 169 -0.93 19.36 -32.62
CA ARG A 169 -2.24 19.99 -32.89
C ARG A 169 -2.23 21.48 -32.57
N LEU A 170 -1.67 21.87 -31.41
CA LEU A 170 -1.54 23.27 -31.02
C LEU A 170 -0.66 24.05 -32.02
N GLN A 171 0.48 23.50 -32.41
CA GLN A 171 1.35 24.13 -33.42
C GLN A 171 0.64 24.33 -34.76
N LYS A 172 -0.17 23.38 -35.22
CA LYS A 172 -1.00 23.53 -36.42
C LYS A 172 -2.02 24.67 -36.28
N THR A 173 -2.69 24.77 -35.13
CA THR A 173 -3.62 25.88 -34.87
C THR A 173 -2.93 27.24 -34.81
N VAL A 174 -1.72 27.32 -34.25
CA VAL A 174 -0.92 28.55 -34.22
C VAL A 174 -0.48 28.96 -35.63
N LYS A 175 0.02 28.01 -36.44
CA LYS A 175 0.38 28.27 -37.84
C LYS A 175 -0.83 28.70 -38.67
N GLN A 176 -2.00 28.10 -38.45
CA GLN A 176 -3.23 28.46 -39.14
C GLN A 176 -3.73 29.87 -38.73
N LYS A 177 -3.60 30.25 -37.45
CA LYS A 177 -3.87 31.63 -37.01
C LYS A 177 -2.88 32.63 -37.61
N GLN A 178 -1.60 32.28 -37.72
CA GLN A 178 -0.58 33.13 -38.35
C GLN A 178 -0.80 33.28 -39.87
N THR A 179 -1.27 32.25 -40.57
CA THR A 179 -1.60 32.35 -42.01
C THR A 179 -2.90 33.10 -42.25
N VAL A 180 -3.89 32.98 -41.36
CA VAL A 180 -5.14 33.78 -41.40
C VAL A 180 -4.86 35.27 -41.09
N MET A 181 -3.94 35.57 -40.17
CA MET A 181 -3.49 36.95 -39.89
C MET A 181 -2.69 37.58 -41.04
N LYS A 182 -2.13 36.78 -41.97
CA LYS A 182 -1.43 37.29 -43.17
C LYS A 182 -2.35 37.61 -44.35
N ARG A 183 -3.66 37.40 -44.25
CA ARG A 183 -4.65 37.78 -45.29
C ARG A 183 -5.73 38.69 -44.72
N LYS A 184 -5.38 39.96 -44.49
CA LYS A 184 -6.27 41.14 -44.54
C LYS A 184 -5.44 42.40 -44.29
N PRO A 185 -5.34 43.35 -45.25
CA PRO A 185 -5.01 44.71 -44.91
C PRO A 185 -6.32 45.43 -44.60
N ASN A 186 -6.66 45.62 -43.32
CA ASN A 186 -7.12 46.92 -42.84
C ASN A 186 -7.42 46.92 -41.35
N GLN A 187 -6.78 47.91 -40.71
CA GLN A 187 -7.29 48.89 -39.74
C GLN A 187 -8.12 48.41 -38.53
N ASP A 188 -7.71 48.97 -37.40
CA ASP A 188 -8.45 49.18 -36.15
C ASP A 188 -8.50 48.05 -35.12
N ALA A 189 -7.41 47.96 -34.34
CA ALA A 189 -7.43 48.22 -32.90
C ALA A 189 -5.99 48.05 -32.36
N LYS A 190 -5.34 49.18 -32.03
CA LYS A 190 -4.02 49.21 -31.39
C LYS A 190 -4.14 48.68 -29.96
N VAL A 191 -4.07 47.36 -29.80
CA VAL A 191 -3.69 46.76 -28.52
C VAL A 191 -2.17 46.75 -28.51
N ASP A 192 -1.57 47.74 -27.85
CA ASP A 192 -0.13 47.80 -27.63
C ASP A 192 0.26 46.61 -26.74
N TRP A 193 0.74 45.55 -27.37
CA TRP A 193 1.45 44.48 -26.68
C TRP A 193 2.67 45.09 -25.98
N PRO A 194 2.98 44.67 -24.74
CA PRO A 194 4.19 45.13 -24.07
C PRO A 194 5.38 44.92 -24.98
N LYS A 195 6.15 45.99 -25.20
CA LYS A 195 7.36 45.95 -26.04
C LYS A 195 8.24 44.79 -25.58
N LEU A 196 8.88 44.11 -26.52
CA LEU A 196 9.83 43.04 -26.21
C LEU A 196 10.80 43.56 -25.13
N VAL A 197 10.84 42.87 -23.99
CA VAL A 197 11.77 43.20 -22.93
C VAL A 197 13.17 43.12 -23.51
N ASP A 198 13.86 44.24 -23.40
CA ASP A 198 15.20 44.43 -23.92
C ASP A 198 16.15 43.36 -23.38
N MET A 199 17.08 42.90 -24.24
CA MET A 199 17.97 41.81 -23.87
C MET A 199 18.89 42.18 -22.72
N ASP A 200 19.31 43.45 -22.64
CA ASP A 200 20.13 43.94 -21.54
C ASP A 200 19.37 43.93 -20.22
N CYS A 201 18.07 44.23 -20.26
CA CYS A 201 17.19 44.13 -19.10
C CYS A 201 17.05 42.68 -18.62
N LYS A 202 16.90 41.71 -19.53
CA LYS A 202 16.87 40.27 -19.17
C LYS A 202 18.18 39.80 -18.57
N VAL A 203 19.31 40.21 -19.16
CA VAL A 203 20.64 39.84 -18.68
C VAL A 203 20.90 40.44 -17.31
N ASN A 204 20.52 41.70 -17.07
CA ASN A 204 20.65 42.33 -15.76
C ASN A 204 19.71 41.72 -14.72
N CYS A 205 18.46 41.41 -15.07
CA CYS A 205 17.55 40.69 -14.18
C CYS A 205 18.11 39.32 -13.79
N LEU A 206 18.69 38.58 -14.75
CA LEU A 206 19.30 37.28 -14.47
C LEU A 206 20.56 37.42 -13.60
N LYS A 207 21.40 38.42 -13.85
CA LYS A 207 22.57 38.72 -13.01
C LYS A 207 22.16 39.08 -11.58
N ASN A 208 21.16 39.95 -11.40
CA ASN A 208 20.62 40.29 -10.08
C ASN A 208 20.00 39.06 -9.40
N PHE A 209 19.29 38.22 -10.14
CA PHE A 209 18.73 36.97 -9.60
C PHE A 209 19.82 36.04 -9.10
N ILE A 210 20.89 35.84 -9.87
CA ILE A 210 22.03 34.99 -9.48
C ILE A 210 22.79 35.59 -8.29
N GLN A 211 22.94 36.92 -8.24
CA GLN A 211 23.59 37.61 -7.11
C GLN A 211 22.79 37.50 -5.81
N HIS A 212 21.46 37.61 -5.86
CA HIS A 212 20.60 37.52 -4.67
C HIS A 212 20.16 36.07 -4.35
N MET A 213 20.31 35.15 -5.30
CA MET A 213 19.97 33.74 -5.18
C MET A 213 21.09 32.90 -5.80
N PRO A 214 22.26 32.79 -5.14
CA PRO A 214 23.36 31.98 -5.65
C PRO A 214 22.88 30.53 -5.83
N MET A 215 23.21 29.89 -6.94
CA MET A 215 22.77 28.53 -7.25
C MET A 215 23.15 27.53 -6.15
N ASP A 216 24.21 27.82 -5.37
CA ASP A 216 24.61 27.07 -4.17
C ASP A 216 23.48 26.92 -3.14
N SER A 217 22.59 27.92 -3.06
CA SER A 217 21.44 27.87 -2.17
C SER A 217 20.26 27.05 -2.67
N LEU A 218 20.25 26.71 -3.96
CA LEU A 218 19.30 25.79 -4.57
C LEU A 218 19.89 24.37 -4.68
N THR A 219 21.17 24.18 -4.37
CA THR A 219 21.76 22.84 -4.34
C THR A 219 21.21 22.04 -3.15
N GLU A 220 20.49 20.97 -3.49
CA GLU A 220 20.15 19.93 -2.55
C GLU A 220 21.41 19.13 -2.20
N SER A 221 21.62 18.89 -0.92
CA SER A 221 22.65 17.96 -0.45
C SER A 221 22.00 16.87 0.40
N VAL A 222 22.57 15.69 0.33
CA VAL A 222 22.13 14.52 1.09
C VAL A 222 22.93 14.48 2.38
N CYS A 223 22.25 14.43 3.53
CA CYS A 223 22.94 14.21 4.79
C CYS A 223 23.54 12.80 4.82
N GLY A 224 24.85 12.67 5.00
CA GLY A 224 25.52 11.35 5.05
C GLY A 224 25.09 10.47 6.23
N ILE A 225 24.50 11.05 7.28
CA ILE A 225 24.07 10.31 8.48
C ILE A 225 22.63 9.81 8.33
N CYS A 226 21.68 10.69 7.97
CA CYS A 226 20.27 10.32 7.89
C CYS A 226 19.75 10.04 6.47
N ASN A 227 20.58 10.23 5.44
CA ASN A 227 20.25 10.06 4.02
C ASN A 227 19.02 10.89 3.56
N ILE A 228 18.78 12.03 4.21
CA ILE A 228 17.71 12.97 3.85
C ILE A 228 18.27 14.06 2.95
N ARG A 229 17.57 14.37 1.86
CA ARG A 229 17.85 15.53 1.00
C ARG A 229 17.36 16.80 1.69
N ARG A 230 18.26 17.77 1.87
CA ARG A 230 17.91 19.12 2.34
C ARG A 230 18.66 20.17 1.54
N TYR A 231 18.05 21.35 1.42
CA TYR A 231 18.72 22.51 0.84
C TYR A 231 19.87 22.94 1.74
N LYS A 232 21.01 23.32 1.16
CA LYS A 232 22.20 23.74 1.93
C LYS A 232 21.92 24.85 2.94
N ARG A 233 20.96 25.74 2.67
CA ARG A 233 20.54 26.81 3.59
C ARG A 233 19.98 26.29 4.92
N GLU A 234 19.44 25.08 4.95
CA GLU A 234 18.83 24.46 6.14
C GLU A 234 19.79 23.54 6.90
N LEU A 235 20.98 23.29 6.35
CA LEU A 235 21.99 22.45 6.97
C LEU A 235 22.82 23.28 7.93
N ARG A 236 22.65 23.03 9.23
CA ARG A 236 23.58 23.50 10.24
C ARG A 236 24.75 22.53 10.29
N HIS A 237 25.96 23.03 10.06
CA HIS A 237 27.18 22.28 10.29
C HIS A 237 27.32 22.05 11.80
N VAL A 238 27.22 20.80 12.23
CA VAL A 238 27.49 20.41 13.62
C VAL A 238 28.91 19.83 13.66
N PRO A 239 29.83 20.40 14.45
CA PRO A 239 31.15 19.82 14.65
C PRO A 239 31.02 18.38 15.13
N LEU A 240 31.86 17.48 14.62
CA LEU A 240 31.88 16.06 15.02
C LEU A 240 31.99 15.88 16.54
N SER A 241 32.74 16.76 17.22
CA SER A 241 32.88 16.78 18.68
C SER A 241 31.57 17.04 19.44
N LYS A 242 30.54 17.59 18.80
CA LYS A 242 29.23 17.86 19.40
C LYS A 242 28.20 16.76 19.14
N ILE A 243 28.57 15.69 18.42
CA ILE A 243 27.69 14.54 18.19
C ILE A 243 27.81 13.60 19.40
N PRO A 244 26.74 13.42 20.20
CA PRO A 244 26.76 12.47 21.30
C PRO A 244 27.07 11.06 20.77
N SER A 245 27.96 10.35 21.47
CA SER A 245 28.30 8.96 21.13
C SER A 245 28.95 8.80 19.74
N ILE A 246 29.74 9.78 19.28
CA ILE A 246 30.52 9.65 18.03
C ILE A 246 31.42 8.40 18.01
N GLU A 247 31.82 7.90 19.17
CA GLU A 247 32.58 6.64 19.34
C GLU A 247 31.82 5.39 18.87
N LEU A 248 30.49 5.47 18.70
CA LEU A 248 29.66 4.40 18.14
C LEU A 248 29.63 4.45 16.60
N LEU A 249 30.01 5.58 15.99
CA LEU A 249 30.16 5.73 14.54
C LEU A 249 31.54 5.25 14.07
N LYS A 250 32.05 4.16 14.66
CA LYS A 250 33.27 3.52 14.17
C LYS A 250 33.00 2.92 12.80
N ILE A 251 33.81 3.31 11.83
CA ILE A 251 33.81 2.72 10.49
C ILE A 251 34.12 1.22 10.67
N HIS A 252 33.28 0.36 10.10
CA HIS A 252 33.49 -1.07 10.16
C HIS A 252 34.85 -1.41 9.53
N PRO A 253 35.69 -2.28 10.14
CA PRO A 253 37.05 -2.58 9.67
C PRO A 253 37.07 -3.00 8.19
N ASP A 254 36.04 -3.70 7.72
CA ASP A 254 35.92 -4.12 6.32
C ASP A 254 35.81 -2.96 5.32
N LEU A 255 35.33 -1.79 5.76
CA LEU A 255 35.21 -0.59 4.92
C LEU A 255 36.50 0.20 4.82
N HIS A 256 37.49 -0.04 5.71
CA HIS A 256 38.78 0.64 5.65
C HIS A 256 39.56 0.34 4.37
N ASN A 257 39.35 -0.83 3.76
CA ASN A 257 40.04 -1.25 2.55
C ASN A 257 39.32 -0.84 1.26
N ILE A 258 38.06 -0.40 1.35
CA ILE A 258 37.20 -0.09 0.20
C ILE A 258 37.31 1.38 -0.20
N ILE A 259 37.69 2.26 0.73
CA ILE A 259 37.88 3.70 0.46
C ILE A 259 39.38 4.01 0.53
N PRO A 260 40.15 3.78 -0.54
CA PRO A 260 41.54 4.21 -0.57
C PRO A 260 41.57 5.74 -0.60
N LYS A 261 42.16 6.36 0.44
CA LYS A 261 42.46 7.80 0.60
C LYS A 261 41.37 8.72 1.17
N ILE A 262 41.00 8.55 2.45
CA ILE A 262 40.44 9.66 3.26
C ILE A 262 41.37 10.04 4.44
N GLN A 263 42.52 9.38 4.60
CA GLN A 263 43.47 9.70 5.67
C GLN A 263 44.22 11.04 5.48
N GLU A 264 44.13 11.69 4.32
CA GLU A 264 44.79 13.00 4.11
C GLU A 264 43.98 14.22 4.59
N ILE A 265 42.70 14.08 4.94
CA ILE A 265 41.87 15.23 5.34
C ILE A 265 42.04 15.59 6.84
N ASN A 266 42.54 14.66 7.66
CA ASN A 266 42.73 14.92 9.09
C ASN A 266 44.06 15.63 9.43
N SER A 267 44.92 15.89 8.43
CA SER A 267 46.20 16.59 8.63
C SER A 267 46.10 18.12 8.54
N PHE A 268 44.94 18.67 8.16
CA PHE A 268 44.78 20.11 7.90
C PHE A 268 44.24 20.96 9.08
N ASN A 269 44.02 20.36 10.25
CA ASN A 269 43.51 21.08 11.44
C ASN A 269 44.45 20.99 12.65
N SER A 270 45.76 20.90 12.42
CA SER A 270 46.78 21.05 13.46
C SER A 270 47.83 22.05 13.00
N ASN A 271 47.46 23.33 13.02
CA ASN A 271 48.33 24.50 13.19
C ASN A 271 47.44 25.71 13.50
#